data_AF-A0A814ME43-F1
#
_entry.id   AF-A0A814ME43-F1
#
_cell.length_a   1.000
_cell.length_b   1.000
_cell.length_c   1.000
_cell.angle_alpha   90.00
_cell.angle_beta   90.00
_cell.angle_gamma   90.00
#
_symmetry.space_group_name_H-M   'P 1'
#
loop_
_entity.id
_entity.type
_entity.pdbx_description
1 polymer ?
#
loop_
_entity_poly.entity_id
_entity_poly.type
_entity_poly.pdbx_seq_one_letter_code
_entity_poly.pdbx_strand_id
1 'polypeptide(L)'
;MSAIYSLTNPIFTNFAFYAAASTIKMMAMSLLTSRQRLAKNIFANPEDIALGSNKEAKVTLSDPDVERIRRNHLNDIENILPFFVIGALYVATNPTPVVALWHFRVFFFSRIFHTIAYQLALPQPSRSLGFTAGYVATISMAVQLFRALLK
;
A
#
# COMPACT_ATOMS: atom_id res chain seq x y z
N MET A 1 23.00 20.68 -13.34
CA MET A 1 22.41 19.77 -12.33
C MET A 1 20.97 19.50 -12.75
N SER A 2 20.55 18.24 -12.85
CA SER A 2 19.14 17.92 -13.09
C SER A 2 18.30 18.39 -11.90
N ALA A 3 17.08 18.86 -12.14
CA ALA A 3 16.15 19.18 -11.07
C ALA A 3 15.88 17.93 -10.23
N ILE A 4 15.81 18.09 -8.90
CA ILE A 4 15.65 16.98 -7.94
C ILE A 4 14.41 16.14 -8.28
N TYR A 5 13.29 16.80 -8.55
CA TYR A 5 12.03 16.17 -8.96
C TYR A 5 11.87 16.19 -10.48
N SER A 6 12.77 15.50 -11.17
CA SER A 6 12.74 15.33 -12.63
C SER A 6 12.93 13.87 -12.99
N LEU A 7 12.29 13.42 -14.07
CA LEU A 7 12.49 12.06 -14.61
C LEU A 7 13.91 11.80 -15.14
N THR A 8 14.73 12.85 -15.23
CA THR A 8 16.16 12.75 -15.50
C THR A 8 16.98 12.36 -14.26
N ASN A 9 16.43 12.53 -13.06
CA ASN A 9 17.04 12.07 -11.81
C ASN A 9 16.66 10.61 -11.55
N PRO A 10 17.61 9.66 -11.57
CA PRO A 10 17.30 8.24 -11.39
C PRO A 10 16.66 7.94 -10.03
N ILE A 11 16.94 8.73 -8.98
CA ILE A 11 16.34 8.54 -7.65
C ILE A 11 14.84 8.84 -7.72
N PHE A 12 14.47 9.99 -8.30
CA PHE A 12 13.08 10.38 -8.45
C PHE A 12 12.32 9.47 -9.39
N THR A 13 12.93 9.06 -10.52
CA THR A 13 12.30 8.13 -11.47
C THR A 13 12.00 6.79 -10.81
N ASN A 14 12.93 6.25 -10.03
CA ASN A 14 12.71 5.01 -9.28
C ASN A 14 11.62 5.19 -8.22
N PHE A 15 11.66 6.29 -7.46
CA PHE A 15 10.61 6.61 -6.49
C PHE A 15 9.24 6.66 -7.17
N ALA A 16 9.09 7.47 -8.22
CA ALA A 16 7.85 7.66 -8.96
C ALA A 16 7.29 6.32 -9.47
N PHE A 17 8.15 5.44 -10.00
CA PHE A 17 7.74 4.11 -10.45
C PHE A 17 7.15 3.26 -9.32
N TYR A 18 7.91 3.05 -8.22
CA TYR A 18 7.47 2.19 -7.12
C TYR A 18 6.30 2.78 -6.34
N ALA A 19 6.24 4.11 -6.25
CA ALA A 19 5.15 4.81 -5.60
C ALA A 19 3.86 4.68 -6.44
N ALA A 20 3.92 4.93 -7.76
CA ALA A 20 2.79 4.68 -8.66
C ALA A 20 2.32 3.21 -8.64
N ALA A 21 3.26 2.25 -8.68
CA ALA A 21 2.94 0.83 -8.60
C ALA A 21 2.25 0.46 -7.27
N SER A 22 2.72 1.03 -6.15
CA SER A 22 2.09 0.85 -4.83
C SER A 22 0.66 1.41 -4.80
N THR A 23 0.45 2.60 -5.37
CA THR A 23 -0.90 3.20 -5.49
C THR A 23 -1.82 2.35 -6.34
N ILE A 24 -1.38 1.89 -7.51
CA ILE A 24 -2.19 1.04 -8.40
C ILE A 24 -2.63 -0.22 -7.65
N LYS A 25 -1.72 -0.84 -6.89
CA LYS A 25 -2.04 -2.00 -6.06
C LYS A 25 -3.05 -1.65 -4.95
N MET A 26 -2.91 -0.49 -4.30
CA MET A 26 -3.88 -0.03 -3.29
C MET A 26 -5.27 0.22 -3.92
N MET A 27 -5.33 0.80 -5.12
CA MET A 27 -6.57 0.96 -5.89
C MET A 27 -7.17 -0.39 -6.27
N ALA A 28 -6.36 -1.39 -6.63
CA ALA A 28 -6.85 -2.74 -6.91
C ALA A 28 -7.53 -3.37 -5.69
N MET A 29 -7.10 -3.05 -4.46
CA MET A 29 -7.75 -3.54 -3.23
C MET A 29 -9.18 -3.02 -3.05
N SER A 30 -9.48 -1.79 -3.49
CA SER A 30 -10.85 -1.28 -3.47
C SER A 30 -11.75 -2.03 -4.46
N LEU A 31 -11.26 -2.30 -5.66
CA LEU A 31 -11.96 -3.08 -6.68
C LEU A 31 -12.22 -4.52 -6.22
N LEU A 32 -11.23 -5.16 -5.57
CA LEU A 32 -11.41 -6.50 -4.99
C LEU A 32 -12.47 -6.51 -3.89
N THR A 33 -12.56 -5.46 -3.08
CA THR A 33 -13.60 -5.33 -2.05
C THR A 33 -14.99 -5.26 -2.70
N SER A 34 -15.16 -4.42 -3.72
CA SER A 34 -16.42 -4.29 -4.46
C SER A 34 -16.80 -5.60 -5.14
N ARG A 35 -15.85 -6.28 -5.79
CA ARG A 35 -16.08 -7.60 -6.42
C ARG A 35 -16.54 -8.63 -5.40
N GLN A 36 -15.92 -8.67 -4.20
CA GLN A 36 -16.30 -9.62 -3.15
C GLN A 36 -17.71 -9.34 -2.60
N ARG A 37 -18.05 -8.05 -2.43
CA ARG A 37 -19.40 -7.62 -2.03
C ARG A 37 -20.46 -8.04 -3.04
N LEU A 38 -20.21 -7.79 -4.33
CA LEU A 38 -21.11 -8.22 -5.41
C LEU A 38 -21.23 -9.74 -5.49
N ALA A 39 -20.11 -10.47 -5.45
CA ALA A 39 -20.11 -11.93 -5.53
C ALA A 39 -20.89 -12.60 -4.38
N LYS A 40 -20.90 -12.00 -3.20
CA LYS A 40 -21.65 -12.48 -2.03
C LYS A 40 -23.04 -11.87 -1.87
N ASN A 41 -23.43 -10.91 -2.72
CA ASN A 41 -24.62 -10.07 -2.53
C ASN A 41 -24.67 -9.40 -1.14
N ILE A 42 -23.50 -8.97 -0.63
CA ILE A 42 -23.36 -8.33 0.68
C ILE A 42 -23.01 -6.86 0.50
N PHE A 43 -23.94 -6.00 0.85
CA PHE A 43 -23.83 -4.56 0.63
C PHE A 43 -23.59 -3.83 1.95
N ALA A 44 -22.94 -2.66 1.85
CA ALA A 44 -22.66 -1.83 3.01
C ALA A 44 -23.90 -1.00 3.39
N ASN A 45 -24.65 -0.56 2.39
CA ASN A 45 -25.76 0.35 2.56
C ASN A 45 -27.07 -0.25 2.02
N PRO A 46 -28.23 0.16 2.58
CA PRO A 46 -29.53 -0.36 2.16
C PRO A 46 -29.95 0.06 0.74
N GLU A 47 -29.52 1.22 0.24
CA GLU A 47 -29.83 1.71 -1.11
C GLU A 47 -29.23 0.84 -2.21
N ASP A 48 -28.08 0.21 -1.95
CA ASP A 48 -27.42 -0.69 -2.90
C ASP A 48 -28.26 -1.96 -3.17
N ILE A 49 -29.10 -2.34 -2.21
CA ILE A 49 -30.03 -3.48 -2.32
C ILE A 49 -31.30 -3.05 -3.03
N ALA A 50 -31.79 -1.83 -2.78
CA ALA A 50 -33.00 -1.32 -3.42
C ALA A 50 -32.85 -1.22 -4.95
N LEU A 51 -31.62 -1.05 -5.44
CA LEU A 51 -31.28 -1.05 -6.87
C LEU A 51 -31.14 -2.47 -7.47
N GLY A 52 -30.99 -3.50 -6.63
CA GLY A 52 -30.76 -4.88 -7.06
C GLY A 52 -32.02 -5.73 -6.98
N SER A 53 -32.38 -6.43 -8.06
CA SER A 53 -33.53 -7.36 -8.09
C SER A 53 -33.33 -8.64 -7.24
N ASN A 54 -32.25 -8.74 -6.46
CA ASN A 54 -31.85 -9.98 -5.80
C ASN A 54 -32.35 -10.05 -4.35
N LYS A 55 -33.30 -10.96 -4.10
CA LYS A 55 -33.97 -11.14 -2.79
C LYS A 55 -33.05 -11.69 -1.69
N GLU A 56 -31.90 -12.24 -2.05
CA GLU A 56 -30.92 -12.79 -1.10
C GLU A 56 -29.89 -11.76 -0.63
N ALA A 57 -29.93 -10.53 -1.15
CA ALA A 57 -28.99 -9.49 -0.78
C ALA A 57 -29.14 -9.09 0.69
N LYS A 58 -28.02 -8.93 1.39
CA LYS A 58 -27.98 -8.59 2.82
C LYS A 58 -27.17 -7.33 3.05
N VAL A 59 -27.69 -6.40 3.86
CA VAL A 59 -26.91 -5.28 4.37
C VAL A 59 -26.11 -5.80 5.56
N THR A 60 -24.80 -5.94 5.39
CA THR A 60 -23.92 -6.24 6.51
C THR A 60 -22.51 -5.72 6.28
N LEU A 61 -21.96 -5.17 7.35
CA LEU A 61 -20.56 -4.74 7.42
C LEU A 61 -19.65 -5.83 7.99
N SER A 62 -20.20 -6.92 8.52
CA SER A 62 -19.46 -7.91 9.31
C SER A 62 -19.11 -9.20 8.56
N ASP A 63 -19.24 -9.23 7.21
CA ASP A 63 -18.80 -10.40 6.44
C ASP A 63 -17.28 -10.63 6.58
N PRO A 64 -16.84 -11.81 7.08
CA PRO A 64 -15.42 -12.04 7.38
C PRO A 64 -14.48 -11.90 6.18
N ASP A 65 -14.94 -12.22 4.97
CA ASP A 65 -14.11 -12.16 3.77
C ASP A 65 -14.01 -10.74 3.22
N VAL A 66 -15.12 -10.00 3.22
CA VAL A 66 -15.12 -8.58 2.87
C VAL A 66 -14.26 -7.79 3.86
N GLU A 67 -14.40 -8.03 5.17
CA GLU A 67 -13.61 -7.38 6.21
C GLU A 67 -12.13 -7.80 6.17
N ARG A 68 -11.81 -8.99 5.66
CA ARG A 68 -10.42 -9.39 5.41
C ARG A 68 -9.77 -8.52 4.33
N ILE A 69 -10.46 -8.30 3.20
CA ILE A 69 -9.97 -7.44 2.12
C ILE A 69 -9.85 -5.99 2.62
N ARG A 70 -10.87 -5.49 3.34
CA ARG A 70 -10.88 -4.12 3.90
C ARG A 70 -9.75 -3.87 4.88
N ARG A 71 -9.45 -4.81 5.79
CA ARG A 71 -8.31 -4.67 6.72
C ARG A 71 -6.96 -4.62 5.99
N ASN A 72 -6.78 -5.41 4.94
CA ASN A 72 -5.57 -5.33 4.13
C ASN A 72 -5.49 -4.00 3.36
N HIS A 73 -6.61 -3.49 2.85
CA HIS A 73 -6.68 -2.17 2.21
C HIS A 73 -6.36 -1.03 3.20
N LEU A 74 -6.91 -1.08 4.41
CA LEU A 74 -6.60 -0.12 5.46
C LEU A 74 -5.10 -0.14 5.81
N ASN A 75 -4.52 -1.33 5.96
CA ASN A 75 -3.09 -1.45 6.20
C ASN A 75 -2.25 -0.91 5.03
N ASP A 76 -2.71 -1.06 3.79
CA ASP A 76 -2.06 -0.41 2.64
C ASP A 76 -2.10 1.12 2.76
N ILE A 77 -3.24 1.71 3.10
CA ILE A 77 -3.39 3.15 3.32
C ILE A 77 -2.42 3.63 4.42
N GLU A 78 -2.40 2.93 5.57
CA GLU A 78 -1.55 3.26 6.72
C GLU A 78 -0.04 3.18 6.43
N ASN A 79 0.38 2.43 5.39
CA ASN A 79 1.81 2.23 5.08
C ASN A 79 2.27 2.96 3.82
N ILE A 80 1.43 2.97 2.79
CA ILE A 80 1.73 3.60 1.49
C ILE A 80 1.70 5.12 1.62
N LEU A 81 0.79 5.70 2.41
CA LEU A 81 0.77 7.16 2.63
C LEU A 81 2.06 7.66 3.31
N PRO A 82 2.53 7.09 4.44
CA PRO A 82 3.82 7.47 5.00
C PRO A 82 5.00 7.26 4.03
N PHE A 83 5.00 6.17 3.27
CA PHE A 83 6.03 5.93 2.25
C PHE A 83 6.05 7.02 1.17
N PHE A 84 4.88 7.47 0.70
CA PHE A 84 4.80 8.57 -0.25
C PHE A 84 5.40 9.85 0.30
N VAL A 85 5.00 10.24 1.52
CA VAL A 85 5.46 11.49 2.14
C VAL A 85 6.96 11.42 2.42
N ILE A 86 7.41 10.38 3.12
CA ILE A 86 8.82 10.23 3.47
C ILE A 86 9.68 10.00 2.23
N GLY A 87 9.23 9.19 1.28
CA GLY A 87 9.97 8.91 0.05
C GLY A 87 10.16 10.15 -0.83
N ALA A 88 9.13 11.00 -0.94
CA ALA A 88 9.24 12.27 -1.65
C ALA A 88 10.27 13.20 -0.98
N LEU A 89 10.20 13.35 0.34
CA LEU A 89 11.17 14.16 1.11
C LEU A 89 12.58 13.57 1.07
N TYR A 90 12.71 12.25 1.09
CA TYR A 90 13.98 11.54 1.03
C TYR A 90 14.68 11.72 -0.33
N VAL A 91 13.95 11.87 -1.44
CA VAL A 91 14.56 12.21 -2.73
C VAL A 91 15.30 13.55 -2.66
N ALA A 92 14.80 14.51 -1.87
CA ALA A 92 15.44 15.81 -1.69
C ALA A 92 16.77 15.76 -0.92
N THR A 93 17.04 14.69 -0.17
CA THR A 93 18.32 14.53 0.54
C THR A 93 19.45 14.03 -0.36
N ASN A 94 19.19 13.89 -1.66
CA ASN A 94 20.12 13.37 -2.67
C ASN A 94 20.88 12.10 -2.22
N PRO A 95 20.17 11.03 -1.81
CA PRO A 95 20.78 9.80 -1.35
C PRO A 95 21.51 9.07 -2.48
N THR A 96 22.36 8.10 -2.14
CA THR A 96 22.98 7.23 -3.15
C THR A 96 21.90 6.48 -3.94
N PRO A 97 21.91 6.51 -5.30
CA PRO A 97 20.85 5.91 -6.12
C PRO A 97 20.59 4.43 -5.83
N VAL A 98 21.65 3.66 -5.59
CA VAL A 98 21.56 2.24 -5.25
C VAL A 98 20.81 2.03 -3.93
N VAL A 99 21.13 2.83 -2.91
CA VAL A 99 20.49 2.74 -1.59
C VAL A 99 19.02 3.12 -1.70
N ALA A 100 18.69 4.22 -2.38
CA ALA A 100 17.31 4.64 -2.57
C ALA A 100 16.48 3.59 -3.32
N LEU A 101 17.04 3.02 -4.41
CA LEU A 101 16.39 1.95 -5.17
C LEU A 101 16.03 0.74 -4.30
N TRP A 102 16.95 0.31 -3.43
CA TRP A 102 16.68 -0.82 -2.54
C TRP A 102 15.61 -0.51 -1.50
N HIS A 103 15.55 0.71 -0.95
CA HIS A 103 14.45 1.10 -0.04
C HIS A 103 13.10 1.01 -0.74
N PHE A 104 12.99 1.52 -1.97
CA PHE A 104 11.74 1.48 -2.74
C PHE A 104 11.33 0.05 -3.13
N ARG A 105 12.31 -0.79 -3.52
CA ARG A 105 12.07 -2.21 -3.82
C ARG A 105 11.60 -2.98 -2.60
N VAL A 106 12.32 -2.89 -1.49
CA VAL A 106 11.98 -3.59 -0.24
C VAL A 106 10.59 -3.19 0.21
N PHE A 107 10.28 -1.88 0.20
CA PHE A 107 8.93 -1.41 0.50
C PHE A 107 7.90 -2.05 -0.44
N PHE A 108 8.01 -1.87 -1.75
CA PHE A 108 7.02 -2.37 -2.70
C PHE A 108 6.80 -3.89 -2.60
N PHE A 109 7.87 -4.69 -2.67
CA PHE A 109 7.75 -6.14 -2.63
C PHE A 109 7.26 -6.66 -1.28
N SER A 110 7.63 -6.01 -0.17
CA SER A 110 7.08 -6.35 1.15
C SER A 110 5.57 -6.10 1.22
N ARG A 111 5.05 -5.03 0.57
CA ARG A 111 3.61 -4.74 0.49
C ARG A 111 2.87 -5.75 -0.40
N ILE A 112 3.47 -6.20 -1.49
CA ILE A 112 2.92 -7.27 -2.32
C ILE A 112 2.83 -8.57 -1.50
N PHE A 113 3.92 -8.96 -0.86
CA PHE A 113 3.98 -10.16 -0.04
C PHE A 113 2.99 -10.11 1.14
N HIS A 114 2.91 -8.98 1.85
CA HIS A 114 1.95 -8.78 2.94
C HIS A 114 0.52 -9.02 2.46
N THR A 115 0.13 -8.46 1.31
CA THR A 115 -1.21 -8.65 0.75
C THR A 115 -1.48 -10.09 0.35
N ILE A 116 -0.54 -10.77 -0.30
CA ILE A 116 -0.68 -12.19 -0.65
C ILE A 116 -0.85 -13.02 0.64
N ALA A 117 0.00 -12.80 1.63
CA ALA A 117 -0.07 -13.50 2.92
C ALA A 117 -1.39 -13.23 3.66
N TYR A 118 -1.91 -12.01 3.55
CA TYR A 118 -3.18 -11.62 4.17
C TYR A 118 -4.38 -12.30 3.51
N GLN A 119 -4.43 -12.31 2.17
CA GLN A 119 -5.57 -12.89 1.46
C GLN A 119 -5.55 -14.42 1.46
N LEU A 120 -4.38 -15.04 1.29
CA LEU A 120 -4.23 -16.50 1.29
C LEU A 120 -4.22 -17.15 2.68
N ALA A 121 -4.46 -16.36 3.74
CA ALA A 121 -4.49 -16.87 5.12
C ALA A 121 -3.20 -17.60 5.53
N LEU A 122 -2.03 -17.18 5.02
CA LEU A 122 -0.78 -17.85 5.33
C LEU A 122 -0.52 -17.86 6.84
N PRO A 123 0.11 -18.93 7.37
CA PRO A 123 0.37 -19.04 8.79
C PRO A 123 1.21 -17.85 9.27
N GLN A 124 0.94 -17.40 10.49
CA GLN A 124 1.87 -16.48 11.15
C GLN A 124 3.24 -17.18 11.24
N PRO A 125 4.37 -16.45 11.06
CA PRO A 125 4.54 -15.00 11.11
C PRO A 125 4.60 -14.30 9.73
N SER A 126 4.21 -14.96 8.63
CA SER A 126 4.35 -14.43 7.25
C SER A 126 3.87 -12.98 7.08
N ARG A 127 2.66 -12.68 7.56
CA ARG A 127 2.09 -11.32 7.52
C ARG A 127 2.94 -10.31 8.29
N SER A 128 3.34 -10.65 9.52
CA SER A 128 4.13 -9.74 10.34
C SER A 128 5.51 -9.47 9.72
N LEU A 129 6.14 -10.49 9.13
CA LEU A 129 7.43 -10.31 8.45
C LEU A 129 7.30 -9.36 7.25
N GLY A 130 6.26 -9.52 6.44
CA GLY A 130 5.97 -8.61 5.32
C GLY A 130 5.71 -7.17 5.78
N PHE A 131 4.95 -7.00 6.86
CA PHE A 131 4.70 -5.68 7.45
C PHE A 131 6.00 -5.04 7.94
N THR A 132 6.76 -5.76 8.78
CA THR A 132 8.00 -5.25 9.39
C THR A 132 9.04 -4.85 8.35
N ALA A 133 9.22 -5.64 7.30
CA ALA A 133 10.17 -5.31 6.23
C ALA A 133 9.86 -3.96 5.56
N GLY A 134 8.58 -3.72 5.22
CA GLY A 134 8.15 -2.46 4.64
C GLY A 134 8.27 -1.29 5.62
N TYR A 135 7.89 -1.52 6.87
CA TYR A 135 7.93 -0.50 7.92
C TYR A 135 9.36 -0.04 8.22
N VAL A 136 10.31 -0.98 8.29
CA VAL A 136 11.75 -0.69 8.49
C VAL A 136 12.31 0.12 7.32
N ALA A 137 11.91 -0.18 6.07
CA ALA A 137 12.34 0.62 4.92
C ALA A 137 11.88 2.09 5.04
N THR A 138 10.63 2.33 5.44
CA THR A 138 10.11 3.69 5.65
C THR A 138 10.81 4.41 6.80
N ILE A 139 11.01 3.72 7.94
CA ILE A 139 11.75 4.28 9.08
C ILE A 139 13.18 4.63 8.70
N SER A 140 13.87 3.77 7.97
CA SER A 140 15.25 4.01 7.52
C SER A 140 15.36 5.28 6.66
N MET A 141 14.42 5.50 5.74
CA MET A 141 14.37 6.74 4.96
C MET A 141 14.09 7.96 5.85
N ALA A 142 13.17 7.85 6.81
CA ALA A 142 12.86 8.92 7.74
C ALA A 142 14.07 9.30 8.61
N VAL A 143 14.81 8.32 9.15
CA VAL A 143 16.03 8.57 9.93
C VAL A 143 17.10 9.26 9.10
N GLN A 144 17.28 8.85 7.84
CA GLN A 144 18.21 9.52 6.93
C GLN A 144 17.78 10.95 6.60
N LEU A 145 16.48 11.18 6.43
CA LEU A 145 15.92 12.52 6.26
C LEU A 145 16.21 13.42 7.47
N PHE A 146 15.93 12.96 8.69
CA PHE A 146 16.24 13.72 9.90
C PHE A 146 17.74 13.99 10.04
N ARG A 147 18.60 13.01 9.73
CA ARG A 147 20.06 13.19 9.74
C ARG A 147 20.55 14.19 8.69
N ALA A 148 19.84 14.37 7.58
CA ALA A 148 20.18 15.37 6.58
C ALA A 148 19.75 16.78 7.01
N LEU A 149 18.65 16.89 7.76
CA LEU A 149 18.10 18.17 8.25
C LEU A 149 18.79 18.71 9.51
N LEU A 150 19.32 17.83 10.35
CA LEU A 150 19.97 18.17 11.63
C LEU A 150 21.49 18.36 11.54
N LYS A 151 22.04 18.38 10.32
CA LYS A 151 23.43 18.74 10.03
C LYS A 151 23.51 20.20 9.66
#